data_AF-A0A348NPF2-F1
#
_entry.id   AF-A0A348NPF2-F1
#
_cell.length_a   1.000
_cell.length_b   1.000
_cell.length_c   1.000
_cell.angle_alpha   90.00
_cell.angle_beta   90.00
_cell.angle_gamma   90.00
#
_symmetry.space_group_name_H-M   'P 1'
#
loop_
_entity.id
_entity.type
_entity.pdbx_description
1 polymer ?
#
loop_
_entity_poly.entity_id
_entity_poly.type
_entity_poly.pdbx_seq_one_letter_code
_entity_poly.pdbx_strand_id
1 'polypeptide(L)'
;MRGFSDECATPDFRVAFNTAQKTVTELNDLGIGAAPYRRSAYHGYGGFSNIQIDQYQEGTFILDIIDMQSQELVWRGAYVKRLGWHAPTDAEIRAIIIETLAQFPP
;
A
#
# COMPACT_ATOMS: atom_id res chain seq x y z
N MET A 1 -1.02 17.12 18.58
CA MET A 1 0.37 16.88 19.03
C MET A 1 0.36 15.72 20.01
N ARG A 2 1.28 14.76 19.87
CA ARG A 2 1.33 13.51 20.68
C ARG A 2 2.25 13.63 21.92
N GLY A 3 2.55 14.84 22.38
CA GLY A 3 3.38 15.09 23.57
C GLY A 3 4.90 15.11 23.33
N PHE A 4 5.35 14.93 22.09
CA PHE A 4 6.78 15.00 21.70
C PHE A 4 7.17 16.40 21.21
N SER A 5 8.44 16.77 21.42
CA SER A 5 9.06 18.04 21.01
C SER A 5 10.39 17.77 20.29
N ASP A 6 10.77 18.65 19.38
CA ASP A 6 12.06 18.67 18.67
C ASP A 6 13.10 19.62 19.30
N GLU A 7 12.77 20.25 20.43
CA GLU A 7 13.59 21.32 21.04
C GLU A 7 14.75 20.85 21.94
N CYS A 8 15.12 19.56 21.93
CA CYS A 8 16.17 19.01 22.79
C CYS A 8 17.51 18.77 22.06
N ALA A 9 18.63 19.10 22.72
CA ALA A 9 19.98 18.83 22.21
C ALA A 9 20.32 17.33 22.15
N THR A 10 19.68 16.52 23.00
CA THR A 10 19.78 15.05 23.00
C THR A 10 18.39 14.46 22.71
N PRO A 11 18.17 13.85 21.54
CA PRO A 11 16.88 13.25 21.21
C PRO A 11 16.70 11.89 21.90
N ASP A 12 15.50 11.62 22.41
CA ASP A 12 15.13 10.32 23.00
C ASP A 12 14.92 9.24 21.93
N PHE A 13 14.38 9.64 20.77
CA PHE A 13 14.16 8.77 19.63
C PHE A 13 14.39 9.52 18.32
N ARG A 14 14.62 8.77 17.25
CA ARG A 14 14.73 9.28 15.88
C ARG A 14 13.56 8.76 15.05
N VAL A 15 13.02 9.64 14.22
CA VAL A 15 12.08 9.28 13.17
C VAL A 15 12.84 9.18 11.84
N ALA A 16 12.71 8.06 11.15
CA ALA A 16 13.26 7.85 9.82
C ALA A 16 12.14 7.41 8.87
N PHE A 17 12.22 7.77 7.60
CA PHE A 17 11.27 7.31 6.59
C PHE A 17 12.00 6.73 5.40
N ASN A 18 11.38 5.73 4.76
CA ASN A 18 11.87 5.10 3.55
C ASN A 18 10.71 4.87 2.57
N THR A 19 11.03 4.85 1.27
CA THR A 19 10.07 4.53 0.23
C THR A 19 10.57 3.37 -0.62
N ALA A 20 9.69 2.42 -0.91
CA ALA A 20 9.97 1.32 -1.83
C ALA A 20 8.91 1.28 -2.93
N GLN A 21 9.27 0.77 -4.10
CA GLN A 21 8.35 0.57 -5.21
C GLN A 21 8.50 -0.83 -5.77
N LYS A 22 7.39 -1.41 -6.23
CA LYS A 22 7.34 -2.74 -6.85
C LYS A 22 6.31 -2.76 -7.98
N THR A 23 6.68 -3.35 -9.10
CA THR A 23 5.71 -3.67 -10.16
C THR A 23 4.85 -4.86 -9.74
N VAL A 24 3.52 -4.68 -9.77
CA VAL A 24 2.52 -5.72 -9.51
C VAL A 24 1.80 -6.04 -10.82
N THR A 25 1.65 -7.33 -11.11
CA THR A 25 0.85 -7.84 -12.23
C THR A 25 -0.33 -8.60 -11.67
N GLU A 26 -1.53 -8.09 -11.91
CA GLU A 26 -2.79 -8.69 -11.48
C GLU A 26 -3.49 -9.30 -12.70
N LEU A 27 -3.98 -10.53 -12.53
CA LEU A 27 -4.70 -11.28 -13.56
C LEU A 27 -6.16 -11.40 -13.13
N ASN A 28 -7.03 -10.72 -13.85
CA ASN A 28 -8.47 -10.79 -13.64
C ASN A 28 -9.08 -11.66 -14.73
N ASP A 29 -9.56 -12.85 -14.36
CA ASP A 29 -10.34 -13.69 -15.25
C ASP A 29 -11.80 -13.24 -15.21
N LEU A 30 -12.25 -12.57 -16.28
CA LEU A 30 -13.64 -12.11 -16.45
C LEU A 30 -14.53 -13.18 -17.11
N GLY A 31 -14.07 -14.44 -17.16
CA GLY A 31 -14.81 -15.56 -17.71
C GLY A 31 -16.11 -15.81 -16.93
N ILE A 32 -17.26 -15.61 -17.60
CA ILE A 32 -18.54 -16.10 -17.10
C ILE A 32 -18.54 -17.62 -17.28
N GLY A 33 -18.30 -18.36 -16.19
CA GLY A 33 -18.39 -19.81 -16.17
C GLY A 33 -19.77 -20.29 -16.64
N ALA A 34 -19.79 -21.42 -17.37
CA ALA A 34 -21.03 -21.99 -17.90
C ALA A 34 -22.05 -22.21 -16.77
N ALA A 35 -23.26 -21.68 -16.96
CA ALA A 35 -24.35 -21.83 -16.00
C ALA A 35 -24.63 -23.33 -15.74
N PRO A 36 -24.62 -23.79 -14.48
CA PRO A 36 -25.00 -25.16 -14.18
C PRO A 36 -26.50 -25.26 -14.47
N TYR A 37 -26.91 -26.29 -15.20
CA TYR A 37 -28.32 -26.66 -15.48
C TYR A 37 -29.04 -25.91 -16.60
N ARG A 38 -28.63 -26.07 -17.88
CA ARG A 38 -29.61 -26.08 -18.99
C ARG A 38 -29.34 -27.19 -20.01
N ARG A 39 -30.43 -27.90 -20.35
CA ARG A 39 -30.53 -28.98 -21.33
C ARG A 39 -30.42 -28.44 -22.76
N SER A 40 -29.82 -29.25 -23.62
CA SER A 40 -29.62 -29.11 -25.07
C SER A 40 -28.31 -28.45 -25.50
N ALA A 41 -27.63 -29.13 -26.44
CA ALA A 41 -26.34 -28.75 -26.99
C ALA A 41 -26.47 -27.50 -27.88
N TYR A 42 -26.39 -26.33 -27.24
CA TYR A 42 -26.17 -25.08 -27.96
C TYR A 42 -24.67 -24.99 -28.25
N HIS A 43 -24.27 -25.18 -29.51
CA HIS A 43 -22.95 -24.85 -30.02
C HIS A 43 -22.80 -23.32 -30.10
N GLY A 44 -22.86 -22.66 -28.95
CA GLY A 44 -22.53 -21.25 -28.80
C GLY A 44 -21.03 -21.12 -28.75
N TYR A 45 -20.48 -20.29 -29.64
CA TYR A 45 -19.10 -19.82 -29.68
C TYR A 45 -18.42 -19.87 -28.30
N GLY A 46 -17.34 -20.65 -28.17
CA GLY A 46 -16.50 -20.65 -27.00
C GLY A 46 -16.06 -19.22 -26.70
N GLY A 47 -16.67 -18.63 -25.68
CA GLY A 47 -16.38 -17.26 -25.26
C GLY A 47 -14.92 -17.20 -24.88
N PHE A 48 -14.18 -16.32 -25.56
CA PHE A 48 -12.82 -15.98 -25.19
C PHE A 48 -12.77 -15.76 -23.67
N SER A 49 -11.89 -16.49 -22.98
CA SER A 49 -11.53 -16.15 -21.61
C SER A 49 -10.94 -14.75 -21.67
N ASN A 50 -11.72 -13.74 -21.30
CA ASN A 50 -11.27 -12.36 -21.28
C ASN A 50 -10.39 -12.18 -20.04
N ILE A 51 -9.18 -12.72 -20.10
CA ILE A 51 -8.14 -12.48 -19.09
C ILE A 51 -7.70 -11.03 -19.25
N GLN A 52 -8.03 -10.20 -18.28
CA GLN A 52 -7.54 -8.84 -18.19
C GLN A 52 -6.27 -8.85 -17.34
N ILE A 53 -5.16 -8.39 -17.92
CA ILE A 53 -3.89 -8.19 -17.22
C ILE A 53 -3.83 -6.71 -16.81
N ASP A 54 -3.73 -6.44 -15.51
CA ASP A 54 -3.48 -5.10 -14.99
C ASP A 54 -2.06 -5.05 -14.40
N GLN A 55 -1.23 -4.15 -14.91
CA GLN A 55 0.13 -3.94 -14.41
C GLN A 55 0.25 -2.53 -13.84
N TYR A 56 0.69 -2.43 -12.60
CA TYR A 56 0.85 -1.15 -11.93
C TYR A 56 2.05 -1.11 -11.00
N GLN A 57 2.50 0.11 -10.70
CA GLN A 57 3.49 0.35 -9.67
C GLN A 57 2.78 0.47 -8.33
N GLU A 58 3.17 -0.34 -7.38
CA GLU A 58 2.81 -0.22 -5.98
C GLU A 58 3.93 0.50 -5.24
N GLY A 59 3.58 1.53 -4.49
CA GLY A 59 4.49 2.28 -3.64
C GLY A 59 4.21 1.99 -2.17
N THR A 60 5.29 1.81 -1.41
CA THR A 60 5.25 1.61 0.04
C THR A 60 6.00 2.74 0.72
N PHE A 61 5.32 3.45 1.61
CA PHE A 61 5.91 4.40 2.54
C PHE A 61 6.11 3.72 3.89
N ILE A 62 7.32 3.80 4.43
CA ILE A 62 7.71 3.19 5.71
C ILE A 62 8.15 4.31 6.64
N LEU A 63 7.64 4.31 7.87
CA LEU A 63 8.01 5.24 8.91
C LEU A 63 8.51 4.46 10.14
N ASP A 64 9.76 4.72 10.52
CA ASP A 64 10.46 4.06 11.61
C ASP A 64 10.67 5.02 12.77
N ILE A 65 10.36 4.56 13.98
CA ILE A 65 10.72 5.22 15.23
C ILE A 65 11.77 4.35 15.90
N ILE A 66 12.94 4.95 16.16
CA ILE A 66 14.15 4.27 16.63
C ILE A 66 14.53 4.90 17.95
N ASP A 67 14.66 4.10 19.00
CA ASP A 67 15.15 4.59 20.29
C ASP A 67 16.63 4.98 20.17
N MET A 68 16.99 6.15 20.68
CA MET A 68 18.37 6.65 20.55
C MET A 68 19.31 6.11 21.62
N GLN A 69 18.79 5.56 22.72
CA GLN A 69 19.60 4.97 23.78
C GLN A 69 20.02 3.53 23.44
N SER A 70 19.08 2.69 22.99
CA SER A 70 19.35 1.30 22.59
C SER A 70 19.71 1.15 21.11
N GLN A 71 19.40 2.15 20.28
CA GLN A 71 19.52 2.11 18.81
C GLN A 71 18.60 1.06 18.15
N GLU A 72 17.55 0.65 18.85
CA GLU A 72 16.61 -0.36 18.36
C GLU A 72 15.37 0.27 17.72
N LEU A 73 14.78 -0.45 16.74
CA LEU A 73 13.50 -0.08 16.16
C LEU A 73 12.39 -0.34 17.19
N VAL A 74 11.73 0.72 17.66
CA VAL A 74 10.63 0.60 18.63
C VAL A 74 9.27 0.52 17.96
N TRP A 75 9.12 1.11 16.77
CA TRP A 75 7.87 1.04 16.01
C TRP A 75 8.12 1.27 14.52
N ARG A 76 7.32 0.59 13.70
CA ARG A 76 7.28 0.77 12.24
C ARG A 76 5.84 0.84 11.76
N GLY A 77 5.51 1.91 11.05
CA GLY A 77 4.30 2.04 10.25
C GLY A 77 4.61 1.84 8.78
N ALA A 78 3.68 1.21 8.06
CA ALA A 78 3.77 1.06 6.61
C ALA A 78 2.45 1.44 5.95
N TYR A 79 2.53 2.22 4.88
CA TYR A 79 1.40 2.59 4.05
C TYR A 79 1.66 2.17 2.60
N VAL A 80 0.74 1.41 2.02
CA VAL A 80 0.87 0.84 0.68
C VAL A 80 -0.24 1.38 -0.21
N LYS A 81 0.12 1.82 -1.41
CA LYS A 81 -0.83 2.34 -2.40
C LYS A 81 -0.36 2.11 -3.83
N ARG A 82 -1.29 1.85 -4.75
CA ARG A 82 -1.04 1.93 -6.19
C ARG A 82 -0.67 3.37 -6.58
N LEU A 83 0.48 3.52 -7.23
CA LEU A 83 0.98 4.81 -7.68
C LEU A 83 0.17 5.31 -8.89
N GLY A 84 -0.16 6.60 -8.85
CA GLY A 84 -0.75 7.29 -9.98
C GLY A 84 0.31 7.76 -10.98
N TRP A 85 -0.15 8.35 -12.08
CA TRP A 85 0.69 8.92 -13.13
C TRP A 85 1.41 10.21 -12.72
N HIS A 86 0.97 10.85 -11.63
CA HIS A 86 1.51 12.10 -11.11
C HIS A 86 2.08 11.86 -9.71
N ALA A 87 3.11 12.62 -9.38
CA ALA A 87 3.63 12.66 -8.02
C ALA A 87 2.56 13.18 -7.05
N PRO A 88 2.48 12.63 -5.83
CA PRO A 88 1.54 13.10 -4.83
C PRO A 88 1.88 14.54 -4.43
N THR A 89 0.84 15.32 -4.18
CA THR A 89 0.94 16.68 -3.64
C THR A 89 1.33 16.65 -2.16
N ASP A 90 1.84 17.77 -1.63
CA ASP A 90 2.15 17.91 -0.21
C ASP A 90 0.95 17.61 0.71
N ALA A 91 -0.27 17.93 0.26
CA ALA A 91 -1.49 17.63 1.00
C ALA A 91 -1.76 16.11 1.08
N GLU A 92 -1.55 15.39 -0.02
CA GLU A 92 -1.68 13.94 -0.06
C GLU A 92 -0.58 13.24 0.76
N ILE A 93 0.65 13.75 0.70
CA ILE A 93 1.76 13.26 1.53
C ILE A 93 1.43 13.45 3.02
N ARG A 94 0.91 14.62 3.42
CA ARG A 94 0.46 14.86 4.81
C ARG A 94 -0.63 13.89 5.22
N ALA A 95 -1.60 13.59 4.35
CA ALA A 95 -2.65 12.62 4.63
C ALA A 95 -2.06 11.21 4.87
N ILE A 96 -1.13 10.77 4.02
CA ILE A 96 -0.42 9.48 4.19
C ILE A 96 0.30 9.43 5.54
N ILE A 97 1.01 10.50 5.93
CA ILE A 97 1.71 10.57 7.22
C ILE A 97 0.73 10.48 8.39
N ILE A 98 -0.39 11.22 8.33
CA ILE A 98 -1.43 11.20 9.38
C ILE A 98 -2.03 9.81 9.50
N GLU A 99 -2.36 9.17 8.38
CA GLU A 99 -2.96 7.83 8.35
C GLU A 99 -1.98 6.77 8.88
N THR A 100 -0.71 6.85 8.48
CA THR A 100 0.36 5.96 8.99
C THR A 100 0.51 6.13 10.51
N LEU A 101 0.56 7.38 10.99
CA LEU A 101 0.70 7.71 12.40
C LEU A 101 -0.57 7.47 13.22
N ALA A 102 -1.74 7.25 12.60
CA ALA A 102 -2.96 6.93 13.33
C ALA A 102 -2.84 5.58 14.07
N GLN A 103 -2.00 4.67 13.55
CA GLN A 103 -1.72 3.36 14.14
C GLN A 103 -0.62 3.40 15.22
N PHE A 104 -0.05 4.58 15.49
CA PHE A 104 0.99 4.78 16.50
C PHE A 104 0.42 5.43 17.77
N PRO A 105 0.88 5.09 18.98
CA PRO A 105 1.30 3.75 19.40
C PRO A 105 0.06 2.84 19.61
N PRO A 106 0.19 1.51 19.51
CA PRO A 106 -0.87 0.57 19.88
C PRO A 106 -1.16 0.54 21.39
#